data_AF-A0A432ZQV2-F1
#
_entry.id   AF-A0A432ZQV2-F1
#
_cell.length_a   1.000
_cell.length_b   1.000
_cell.length_c   1.000
_cell.angle_alpha   90.00
_cell.angle_beta   90.00
_cell.angle_gamma   90.00
#
_symmetry.space_group_name_H-M   'P 1'
#
loop_
_entity.id
_entity.type
_entity.pdbx_description
1 polymer ?
#
loop_
_entity_poly.entity_id
_entity_poly.type
_entity_poly.pdbx_seq_one_letter_code
_entity_poly.pdbx_strand_id
1 'polypeptide(L)'
;MHLPVARKFVIALGLCLLLSSCGSRYQAMRDMVTYAIDGPPDIVLSKQQLDDLKYAAQYVRLGSEQPQALLGLGYDDGARYQWLSGEHESLQTDYGRVVQTSRLPANIHFTSNLANDPLRCLRGSLTKKCLHQWQRQVISGDAENTQLYTLISDFEWAEQEPLIAPDGSKLQTQKIIENVTQQWPESINQWTNTYWLEVGTHRVVKSEQMAAPNFPNIRLVEAKPYQKDLQPAATAEQAQVEPTTDAVASDSAAITVEVRWLGDSDDSTMLYFAKPVRLSTIYNRLRTEFPQRYNNVYWPLARLGGENASRKLEQHRAAVVRALQQQDTSQATTLARHVKNWPLFASYRLNLSPYAARLTLDSNPVLNPRDEKHFVLQLPVFSTVVPQRAYLAGAGQQLGMVQPTLAKTYNEWQQVVGTKRYGTSDYLWQISPDGTVMKRPVALYNRNQEALCWNTDTVLASHLGEPRECKPTASVTTGNALYRPFDNVPAELQRQSIALLRYLSPESTK
;
A
#
# COMPACT_ATOMS: atom_id res chain seq x y z
N MET A 1 -24.47 73.12 21.17
CA MET A 1 -25.40 71.96 21.07
C MET A 1 -24.75 70.78 21.76
N HIS A 2 -24.96 70.65 23.08
CA HIS A 2 -24.28 69.65 23.92
C HIS A 2 -25.07 68.34 23.93
N LEU A 3 -24.51 67.27 23.34
CA LEU A 3 -25.08 65.93 23.51
C LEU A 3 -24.88 65.45 24.96
N PRO A 4 -25.90 64.85 25.60
CA PRO A 4 -25.88 64.45 27.00
C PRO A 4 -24.80 63.38 27.25
N VAL A 5 -24.13 63.47 28.40
CA VAL A 5 -22.98 62.64 28.82
C VAL A 5 -23.25 61.13 28.69
N ALA A 6 -24.49 60.70 28.95
CA ALA A 6 -24.91 59.30 28.78
C ALA A 6 -24.78 58.80 27.33
N ARG A 7 -25.02 59.66 26.33
CA ARG A 7 -24.92 59.30 24.91
C ARG A 7 -23.47 59.17 24.43
N LYS A 8 -22.55 59.94 25.03
CA LYS A 8 -21.10 59.80 24.77
C LYS A 8 -20.55 58.49 25.35
N PHE A 9 -21.05 58.06 26.51
CA PHE A 9 -20.66 56.78 27.12
C PHE A 9 -21.16 55.57 26.31
N VAL A 10 -22.40 55.61 25.81
CA VAL A 10 -22.95 54.54 24.94
C VAL A 10 -22.20 54.46 23.61
N ILE A 11 -21.83 55.60 23.01
CA ILE A 11 -21.04 55.62 21.77
C ILE A 11 -19.61 55.10 22.02
N ALA A 12 -18.96 55.48 23.12
CA ALA A 12 -17.62 54.99 23.46
C ALA A 12 -17.62 53.48 23.78
N LEU A 13 -18.62 53.00 24.51
CA LEU A 13 -18.77 51.57 24.82
C LEU A 13 -19.10 50.75 23.55
N GLY A 14 -19.93 51.29 22.65
CA GLY A 14 -20.19 50.70 21.34
C GLY A 14 -18.95 50.65 20.45
N LEU A 15 -18.11 51.69 20.48
CA LEU A 15 -16.85 51.73 19.72
C LEU A 15 -15.81 50.74 20.27
N CYS A 16 -15.74 50.56 21.58
CA CYS A 16 -14.88 49.54 22.22
C CYS A 16 -15.34 48.11 21.91
N LEU A 17 -16.65 47.85 21.86
CA LEU A 17 -17.21 46.55 21.49
C LEU A 17 -16.97 46.20 20.01
N LEU A 18 -16.93 47.20 19.12
CA LEU A 18 -16.58 47.03 17.70
C LEU A 18 -15.07 46.79 17.48
N LEU A 19 -14.20 47.25 18.39
CA LEU A 19 -12.76 47.00 18.32
C LEU A 19 -12.36 45.60 18.83
N SER A 20 -13.14 45.01 19.74
CA SER A 20 -12.90 43.63 20.23
C SER A 20 -13.14 42.53 19.18
N SER A 21 -13.80 42.82 18.05
CA SER A 21 -14.02 41.83 16.97
C SER A 21 -12.90 41.78 15.92
N CYS A 22 -11.91 42.67 15.98
CA CYS A 22 -10.75 42.62 15.08
C CYS A 22 -9.61 41.73 15.58
N GLY A 23 -9.50 41.48 16.89
CA GLY A 23 -8.41 40.70 17.48
C GLY A 23 -8.38 39.25 16.99
N SER A 24 -9.54 38.60 16.91
CA SER A 24 -9.67 37.21 16.45
C SER A 24 -9.44 37.06 14.95
N ARG A 25 -9.86 38.04 14.13
CA ARG A 25 -9.61 38.05 12.69
C ARG A 25 -8.16 38.34 12.34
N TYR A 26 -7.48 39.20 13.10
CA TYR A 26 -6.06 39.49 12.88
C TYR A 26 -5.18 38.30 13.23
N GLN A 27 -5.47 37.59 14.33
CA GLN A 27 -4.77 36.35 14.69
C GLN A 27 -4.99 35.27 13.62
N ALA A 28 -6.24 35.01 13.23
CA ALA A 28 -6.52 34.03 12.18
C ALA A 28 -5.88 34.36 10.82
N MET A 29 -5.81 35.65 10.44
CA MET A 29 -5.16 36.08 9.20
C MET A 29 -3.63 35.97 9.30
N ARG A 30 -3.04 36.29 10.46
CA ARG A 30 -1.61 36.08 10.72
C ARG A 30 -1.28 34.59 10.69
N ASP A 31 -2.08 33.76 11.35
CA ASP A 31 -1.89 32.31 11.40
C ASP A 31 -2.03 31.69 10.02
N MET A 32 -2.96 32.19 9.17
CA MET A 32 -3.09 31.79 7.78
C MET A 32 -1.89 32.21 6.91
N VAL A 33 -1.36 33.43 7.12
CA VAL A 33 -0.17 33.92 6.41
C VAL A 33 1.08 33.16 6.86
N THR A 34 1.26 32.92 8.15
CA THR A 34 2.31 32.08 8.71
C THR A 34 2.18 30.64 8.21
N TYR A 35 0.98 30.06 8.17
CA TYR A 35 0.73 28.73 7.61
C TYR A 35 1.07 28.66 6.11
N ALA A 36 0.79 29.71 5.35
CA ALA A 36 1.09 29.77 3.91
C ALA A 36 2.59 30.00 3.61
N ILE A 37 3.34 30.60 4.54
CA ILE A 37 4.78 30.90 4.38
C ILE A 37 5.66 29.80 5.00
N ASP A 38 5.35 29.37 6.22
CA ASP A 38 6.17 28.47 7.03
C ASP A 38 5.66 27.01 7.01
N GLY A 39 4.48 26.76 6.43
CA GLY A 39 3.81 25.46 6.45
C GLY A 39 3.13 25.15 7.79
N PRO A 40 2.51 23.96 7.93
CA PRO A 40 1.95 23.54 9.22
C PRO A 40 3.07 23.43 10.28
N PRO A 41 2.88 23.90 11.52
CA PRO A 41 3.89 23.74 12.56
C PRO A 41 4.03 22.27 12.97
N ASP A 42 5.22 21.90 13.49
CA ASP A 42 5.44 20.59 14.12
C ASP A 42 4.41 20.33 15.22
N ILE A 43 3.80 19.15 15.23
CA ILE A 43 3.03 18.67 16.38
C ILE A 43 4.02 18.19 17.44
N VAL A 44 4.11 18.93 18.54
CA VAL A 44 4.85 18.55 19.75
C VAL A 44 3.92 18.71 20.94
N LEU A 45 3.50 17.60 21.51
CA LEU A 45 2.67 17.56 22.71
C LEU A 45 3.54 17.79 23.96
N SER A 46 2.99 18.50 24.94
CA SER A 46 3.58 18.59 26.27
C SER A 46 3.55 17.23 26.97
N LYS A 47 4.35 17.08 28.03
CA LYS A 47 4.34 15.87 28.86
C LYS A 47 2.93 15.51 29.34
N GLN A 48 2.18 16.50 29.85
CA GLN A 48 0.81 16.27 30.32
C GLN A 48 -0.11 15.79 29.20
N GLN A 49 0.00 16.39 28.01
CA GLN A 49 -0.79 15.97 26.85
C GLN A 49 -0.43 14.54 26.40
N LEU A 50 0.84 14.15 26.47
CA LEU A 50 1.28 12.77 26.21
C LEU A 50 0.74 11.81 27.28
N ASP A 51 0.80 12.19 28.55
CA ASP A 51 0.28 11.39 29.67
C ASP A 51 -1.24 11.15 29.52
N ASP A 52 -1.98 12.14 29.01
CA ASP A 52 -3.42 12.10 28.79
C ASP A 52 -3.86 11.21 27.59
N LEU A 53 -2.94 10.85 26.68
CA LEU A 53 -3.27 9.97 25.54
C LEU A 53 -3.70 8.58 26.04
N LYS A 54 -4.82 8.05 25.54
CA LYS A 54 -5.32 6.72 25.93
C LYS A 54 -4.68 5.56 25.16
N TYR A 55 -3.85 5.88 24.17
CA TYR A 55 -3.24 4.93 23.24
C TYR A 55 -1.76 5.24 23.06
N ALA A 56 -0.98 4.25 22.64
CA ALA A 56 0.42 4.43 22.26
C ALA A 56 0.51 5.35 21.04
N ALA A 57 1.54 6.16 20.97
CA ALA A 57 1.68 7.17 19.92
C ALA A 57 3.11 7.33 19.45
N GLN A 58 3.27 7.73 18.20
CA GLN A 58 4.56 7.91 17.54
C GLN A 58 4.58 9.24 16.81
N TYR A 59 5.64 10.01 17.00
CA TYR A 59 5.94 11.13 16.12
C TYR A 59 6.54 10.59 14.82
N VAL A 60 6.08 11.15 13.69
CA VAL A 60 6.57 10.84 12.36
C VAL A 60 6.99 12.13 11.65
N ARG A 61 8.11 12.08 10.93
CA ARG A 61 8.51 13.13 9.99
C ARG A 61 8.94 12.48 8.67
N LEU A 62 8.39 12.95 7.56
CA LEU A 62 8.66 12.47 6.20
C LEU A 62 9.54 13.47 5.44
N GLY A 63 10.79 13.13 5.21
CA GLY A 63 11.79 14.04 4.63
C GLY A 63 12.21 15.14 5.62
N SER A 64 13.02 16.09 5.13
CA SER A 64 13.54 17.20 5.95
C SER A 64 12.58 18.39 6.02
N GLU A 65 11.67 18.52 5.05
CA GLU A 65 10.86 19.74 4.86
C GLU A 65 9.42 19.60 5.38
N GLN A 66 8.95 18.38 5.65
CA GLN A 66 7.59 18.18 6.16
C GLN A 66 7.55 18.34 7.69
N PRO A 67 6.47 18.93 8.22
CA PRO A 67 6.29 19.02 9.66
C PRO A 67 6.11 17.63 10.29
N GLN A 68 6.49 17.54 11.55
CA GLN A 68 6.27 16.37 12.37
C GLN A 68 4.77 16.20 12.66
N ALA A 69 4.25 15.00 12.42
CA ALA A 69 2.90 14.60 12.77
C ALA A 69 2.91 13.60 13.94
N LEU A 70 1.76 13.46 14.61
CA LEU A 70 1.53 12.44 15.63
C LEU A 70 0.62 11.35 15.05
N LEU A 71 1.07 10.10 15.13
CA LEU A 71 0.29 8.91 14.77
C LEU A 71 -0.16 8.19 16.04
N GLY A 72 -1.41 7.72 16.05
CA GLY A 72 -1.93 6.84 17.09
C GLY A 72 -1.79 5.37 16.69
N LEU A 73 -1.51 4.50 17.66
CA LEU A 73 -1.53 3.06 17.44
C LEU A 73 -2.98 2.60 17.24
N GLY A 74 -3.32 2.21 16.02
CA GLY A 74 -4.64 1.68 15.68
C GLY A 74 -4.73 0.18 15.91
N TYR A 75 -3.64 -0.55 15.62
CA TYR A 75 -3.66 -2.01 15.65
C TYR A 75 -2.30 -2.64 16.00
N ASP A 76 -2.33 -3.77 16.72
CA ASP A 76 -1.17 -4.56 17.14
C ASP A 76 -1.30 -6.01 16.63
N ASP A 77 -0.31 -6.44 15.85
CA ASP A 77 -0.16 -7.80 15.36
C ASP A 77 1.21 -8.40 15.69
N GLY A 78 1.46 -8.70 16.97
CA GLY A 78 2.65 -9.47 17.37
C GLY A 78 3.96 -8.74 17.06
N ALA A 79 4.04 -7.47 17.48
CA ALA A 79 5.11 -6.50 17.18
C ALA A 79 5.09 -5.89 15.77
N ARG A 80 4.07 -6.23 14.96
CA ARG A 80 3.72 -5.48 13.76
C ARG A 80 2.61 -4.47 14.06
N TYR A 81 2.97 -3.19 14.11
CA TYR A 81 2.09 -2.10 14.52
C TYR A 81 1.55 -1.33 13.34
N GLN A 82 0.25 -1.07 13.34
CA GLN A 82 -0.39 -0.17 12.39
C GLN A 82 -0.68 1.16 13.09
N TRP A 83 0.05 2.17 12.64
CA TRP A 83 -0.06 3.56 13.07
C TRP A 83 -0.96 4.31 12.10
N LEU A 84 -1.86 5.13 12.65
CA LEU A 84 -2.87 5.87 11.90
C LEU A 84 -2.72 7.37 12.15
N SER A 85 -2.82 8.16 11.10
CA SER A 85 -2.99 9.62 11.18
C SER A 85 -4.46 10.00 11.41
N GLY A 86 -4.73 11.30 11.57
CA GLY A 86 -6.09 11.83 11.56
C GLY A 86 -6.77 11.83 10.19
N GLU A 87 -6.00 11.86 9.10
CA GLU A 87 -6.46 12.09 7.70
C GLU A 87 -6.34 10.83 6.82
N HIS A 88 -6.44 9.65 7.44
CA HIS A 88 -6.49 8.33 6.80
C HIS A 88 -5.17 7.73 6.31
N GLU A 89 -4.04 8.42 6.43
CA GLU A 89 -2.73 7.82 6.19
C GLU A 89 -2.42 6.75 7.22
N SER A 90 -1.76 5.68 6.76
CA SER A 90 -1.32 4.61 7.63
C SER A 90 0.14 4.23 7.39
N LEU A 91 0.80 3.87 8.47
CA LEU A 91 2.17 3.40 8.51
C LEU A 91 2.18 2.08 9.28
N GLN A 92 2.78 1.04 8.70
CA GLN A 92 3.02 -0.21 9.41
C GLN A 92 4.49 -0.36 9.75
N THR A 93 4.76 -0.70 11.00
CA THR A 93 6.11 -1.06 11.45
C THR A 93 6.20 -2.51 11.90
N ASP A 94 7.31 -3.19 11.63
CA ASP A 94 7.65 -4.51 12.18
C ASP A 94 8.91 -4.37 13.03
N TYR A 95 8.82 -4.48 14.36
CA TYR A 95 9.95 -4.20 15.28
C TYR A 95 10.63 -2.83 15.04
N GLY A 96 9.85 -1.81 14.67
CA GLY A 96 10.33 -0.45 14.36
C GLY A 96 10.78 -0.22 12.92
N ARG A 97 10.88 -1.27 12.09
CA ARG A 97 11.10 -1.19 10.64
C ARG A 97 9.83 -0.69 9.95
N VAL A 98 9.91 0.30 9.08
CA VAL A 98 8.77 0.63 8.19
C VAL A 98 8.66 -0.41 7.09
N VAL A 99 7.55 -1.14 7.07
CA VAL A 99 7.35 -2.27 6.14
C VAL A 99 6.24 -2.04 5.13
N GLN A 100 5.23 -1.24 5.47
CA GLN A 100 4.11 -0.90 4.58
C GLN A 100 3.56 0.49 4.90
N THR A 101 3.00 1.16 3.90
CA THR A 101 2.28 2.43 4.09
C THR A 101 1.06 2.52 3.18
N SER A 102 0.12 3.41 3.52
CA SER A 102 -1.03 3.72 2.68
C SER A 102 -1.34 5.21 2.67
N ARG A 103 -1.80 5.70 1.51
CA ARG A 103 -2.23 7.08 1.26
C ARG A 103 -1.15 8.15 1.49
N LEU A 104 0.12 7.77 1.50
CA LEU A 104 1.23 8.71 1.40
C LEU A 104 1.51 9.06 -0.07
N PRO A 105 2.21 10.18 -0.36
CA PRO A 105 2.60 10.55 -1.73
C PRO A 105 3.36 9.45 -2.48
N ALA A 106 4.16 8.65 -1.78
CA ALA A 106 4.70 7.38 -2.24
C ALA A 106 4.48 6.35 -1.12
N ASN A 107 4.23 5.09 -1.47
CA ASN A 107 3.90 4.05 -0.51
C ASN A 107 4.82 2.83 -0.59
N ILE A 108 5.07 2.21 0.56
CA ILE A 108 5.63 0.86 0.63
C ILE A 108 4.48 -0.13 0.51
N HIS A 109 4.39 -0.82 -0.63
CA HIS A 109 3.35 -1.80 -0.88
C HIS A 109 3.69 -3.17 -0.29
N PHE A 110 4.98 -3.54 -0.29
CA PHE A 110 5.44 -4.85 0.15
C PHE A 110 6.92 -4.85 0.53
N THR A 111 7.28 -5.64 1.55
CA THR A 111 8.66 -5.96 1.93
C THR A 111 8.79 -7.46 2.16
N SER A 112 9.68 -8.14 1.44
CA SER A 112 9.91 -9.58 1.59
C SER A 112 10.87 -9.90 2.75
N ASN A 113 10.98 -11.19 3.09
CA ASN A 113 12.01 -11.73 3.98
C ASN A 113 12.09 -11.08 5.39
N LEU A 114 10.97 -10.58 5.91
CA LEU A 114 10.90 -9.94 7.23
C LEU A 114 11.23 -10.89 8.40
N ALA A 115 11.05 -12.20 8.21
CA ALA A 115 11.45 -13.20 9.20
C ALA A 115 12.96 -13.20 9.49
N ASN A 116 13.77 -12.73 8.54
CA ASN A 116 15.23 -12.63 8.65
C ASN A 116 15.72 -11.20 8.90
N ASP A 117 14.84 -10.22 9.15
CA ASP A 117 15.28 -8.87 9.55
C ASP A 117 15.99 -8.94 10.92
N PRO A 118 17.25 -8.48 11.03
CA PRO A 118 17.99 -8.47 12.29
C PRO A 118 17.28 -7.73 13.43
N LEU A 119 16.45 -6.72 13.15
CA LEU A 119 15.67 -6.01 14.18
C LEU A 119 14.72 -6.94 14.96
N ARG A 120 14.17 -7.97 14.28
CA ARG A 120 13.35 -9.00 14.94
C ARG A 120 14.15 -9.81 15.94
N CYS A 121 15.37 -10.21 15.57
CA CYS A 121 16.26 -10.95 16.46
C CYS A 121 16.71 -10.08 17.65
N LEU A 122 17.05 -8.83 17.39
CA LEU A 122 17.52 -7.87 18.39
C LEU A 122 16.46 -7.52 19.42
N ARG A 123 15.17 -7.53 19.05
CA ARG A 123 14.07 -7.41 20.01
C ARG A 123 14.14 -8.48 21.11
N GLY A 124 14.53 -9.70 20.77
CA GLY A 124 14.68 -10.80 21.74
C GLY A 124 15.91 -10.63 22.62
N SER A 125 17.04 -10.22 22.05
CA SER A 125 18.28 -9.96 22.78
C SER A 125 19.28 -9.14 21.97
N LEU A 126 19.82 -8.09 22.59
CA LEU A 126 20.90 -7.27 22.01
C LEU A 126 22.25 -7.99 21.94
N THR A 127 22.43 -9.07 22.71
CA THR A 127 23.71 -9.81 22.80
C THR A 127 23.71 -11.10 21.98
N LYS A 128 22.56 -11.51 21.43
CA LYS A 128 22.46 -12.70 20.58
C LYS A 128 23.17 -12.46 19.25
N LYS A 129 23.80 -13.51 18.71
CA LYS A 129 24.31 -13.51 17.33
C LYS A 129 23.14 -13.49 16.34
N CYS A 130 22.69 -12.28 16.00
CA CYS A 130 21.73 -12.06 14.93
C CYS A 130 22.41 -12.16 13.57
N LEU A 131 21.62 -12.30 12.50
CA LEU A 131 22.16 -12.14 11.15
C LEU A 131 22.70 -10.71 11.02
N HIS A 132 23.89 -10.56 10.43
CA HIS A 132 24.45 -9.24 10.13
C HIS A 132 24.03 -8.75 8.75
N GLN A 133 23.60 -9.67 7.88
CA GLN A 133 23.16 -9.36 6.53
C GLN A 133 21.68 -9.65 6.34
N TRP A 134 21.01 -8.75 5.62
CA TRP A 134 19.60 -8.90 5.26
C TRP A 134 19.36 -8.53 3.81
N GLN A 135 19.02 -9.54 3.01
CA GLN A 135 18.56 -9.36 1.64
C GLN A 135 17.03 -9.43 1.59
N ARG A 136 16.41 -8.45 0.93
CA ARG A 136 14.96 -8.38 0.73
C ARG A 136 14.61 -7.70 -0.57
N GLN A 137 13.35 -7.83 -0.93
CA GLN A 137 12.73 -7.07 -1.99
C GLN A 137 11.68 -6.11 -1.43
N VAL A 138 11.65 -4.90 -1.99
CA VAL A 138 10.69 -3.86 -1.60
C VAL A 138 9.94 -3.37 -2.82
N ILE A 139 8.62 -3.39 -2.78
CA ILE A 139 7.77 -2.77 -3.79
C ILE A 139 7.31 -1.42 -3.25
N SER A 140 7.73 -0.33 -3.90
CA SER A 140 7.51 1.03 -3.42
C SER A 140 7.16 1.99 -4.56
N GLY A 141 6.27 2.92 -4.30
CA GLY A 141 5.92 4.03 -5.19
C GLY A 141 4.48 4.49 -4.98
N ASP A 142 3.99 5.34 -5.86
CA ASP A 142 2.55 5.58 -5.99
C ASP A 142 1.96 4.61 -7.03
N ALA A 143 0.63 4.62 -7.20
CA ALA A 143 -0.06 3.78 -8.18
C ALA A 143 0.53 3.87 -9.61
N GLU A 144 1.19 4.97 -9.94
CA GLU A 144 1.70 5.37 -11.25
C GLU A 144 3.23 5.28 -11.34
N ASN A 145 3.95 5.13 -10.22
CA ASN A 145 5.41 5.08 -10.13
C ASN A 145 5.92 3.92 -9.26
N THR A 146 5.13 2.86 -9.13
CA THR A 146 5.49 1.66 -8.37
C THR A 146 6.72 0.95 -8.98
N GLN A 147 7.71 0.65 -8.14
CA GLN A 147 8.94 -0.05 -8.52
C GLN A 147 9.28 -1.20 -7.58
N LEU A 148 10.03 -2.19 -8.09
CA LEU A 148 10.59 -3.29 -7.32
C LEU A 148 12.10 -3.07 -7.12
N TYR A 149 12.53 -3.06 -5.86
CA TYR A 149 13.92 -2.94 -5.47
C TYR A 149 14.42 -4.23 -4.81
N THR A 150 15.62 -4.67 -5.18
CA THR A 150 16.38 -5.68 -4.41
C THR A 150 17.40 -4.96 -3.56
N LEU A 151 17.31 -5.13 -2.24
CA LEU A 151 18.13 -4.44 -1.26
C LEU A 151 18.93 -5.45 -0.45
N ILE A 152 20.21 -5.17 -0.25
CA ILE A 152 21.09 -5.90 0.66
C ILE A 152 21.55 -4.93 1.72
N SER A 153 21.52 -5.37 2.97
CA SER A 153 21.96 -4.56 4.10
C SER A 153 22.95 -5.29 4.97
N ASP A 154 23.90 -4.53 5.51
CA ASP A 154 24.84 -4.93 6.55
C ASP A 154 24.54 -4.13 7.83
N PHE A 155 24.52 -4.82 8.97
CA PHE A 155 24.20 -4.23 10.28
C PHE A 155 25.45 -4.11 11.15
N GLU A 156 25.56 -2.95 11.79
CA GLU A 156 26.65 -2.58 12.68
C GLU A 156 26.10 -2.12 14.04
N TRP A 157 26.72 -2.62 15.10
CA TRP A 157 26.42 -2.22 16.48
C TRP A 157 27.32 -1.04 16.79
N ALA A 158 26.74 0.15 16.82
CA ALA A 158 27.46 1.36 17.18
C ALA A 158 27.54 1.53 18.70
N GLU A 159 28.14 2.62 19.16
CA GLU A 159 28.20 2.93 20.59
C GLU A 159 26.80 3.18 21.17
N GLN A 160 26.65 2.97 22.48
CA GLN A 160 25.42 3.32 23.18
C GLN A 160 25.21 4.84 23.14
N GLU A 161 23.98 5.26 22.85
CA GLU A 161 23.61 6.67 22.71
C GLU A 161 22.39 6.95 23.61
N PRO A 162 22.56 7.54 24.79
CA PRO A 162 21.43 7.85 25.65
C PRO A 162 20.55 8.92 25.02
N LEU A 163 19.23 8.70 25.04
CA LEU A 163 18.22 9.62 24.49
C LEU A 163 17.35 10.22 25.59
N ILE A 164 16.78 11.39 25.29
CA ILE A 164 15.69 11.97 26.08
C ILE A 164 14.40 11.74 25.28
N ALA A 165 13.46 11.01 25.87
CA ALA A 165 12.15 10.78 25.27
C ALA A 165 11.29 12.06 25.32
N PRO A 166 10.23 12.17 24.50
CA PRO A 166 9.37 13.36 24.48
C PRO A 166 8.69 13.70 25.83
N ASP A 167 8.50 12.73 26.72
CA ASP A 167 7.98 12.92 28.08
C ASP A 167 9.04 13.41 29.10
N GLY A 168 10.29 13.59 28.63
CA GLY A 168 11.45 13.99 29.42
C GLY A 168 12.20 12.85 30.10
N SER A 169 11.75 11.60 29.96
CA SER A 169 12.46 10.45 30.51
C SER A 169 13.79 10.18 29.80
N LYS A 170 14.78 9.67 30.54
CA LYS A 170 16.09 9.30 29.99
C LYS A 170 16.10 7.83 29.62
N LEU A 171 16.42 7.53 28.37
CA LEU A 171 16.47 6.17 27.85
C LEU A 171 17.92 5.82 27.52
N GLN A 172 18.42 4.72 28.07
CA GLN A 172 19.67 4.13 27.60
C GLN A 172 19.38 3.38 26.32
N THR A 173 20.12 3.65 25.25
CA THR A 173 19.86 3.00 23.97
C THR A 173 21.12 2.43 23.34
N GLN A 174 20.96 1.26 22.71
CA GLN A 174 21.90 0.67 21.80
C GLN A 174 21.60 1.19 20.39
N LYS A 175 22.58 1.85 19.77
CA LYS A 175 22.47 2.30 18.38
C LYS A 175 22.84 1.17 17.42
N ILE A 176 21.99 0.96 16.43
CA ILE A 176 22.17 0.00 15.35
C ILE A 176 22.16 0.74 14.03
N ILE A 177 23.21 0.56 13.24
CA ILE A 177 23.40 1.18 11.93
C ILE A 177 23.16 0.09 10.88
N GLU A 178 22.31 0.38 9.91
CA GLU A 178 22.08 -0.50 8.76
C GLU A 178 22.55 0.22 7.50
N ASN A 179 23.61 -0.30 6.88
CA ASN A 179 24.11 0.18 5.60
C ASN A 179 23.37 -0.56 4.49
N VAL A 180 22.57 0.15 3.70
CA VAL A 180 21.73 -0.41 2.64
C VAL A 180 22.36 -0.17 1.28
N THR A 181 22.41 -1.22 0.46
CA THR A 181 22.81 -1.16 -0.94
C THR A 181 21.67 -1.68 -1.83
N GLN A 182 21.24 -0.87 -2.79
CA GLN A 182 20.36 -1.32 -3.86
C GLN A 182 21.17 -2.08 -4.91
N GLN A 183 20.73 -3.30 -5.24
CA GLN A 183 21.24 -4.02 -6.40
C GLN A 183 20.48 -3.59 -7.67
N TRP A 184 21.07 -2.70 -8.46
CA TRP A 184 20.60 -2.33 -9.79
C TRP A 184 21.73 -2.45 -10.83
N PRO A 185 21.46 -2.87 -12.09
CA PRO A 185 22.51 -3.04 -13.09
C PRO A 185 23.23 -1.75 -13.50
N GLU A 186 22.58 -0.59 -13.35
CA GLU A 186 23.06 0.69 -13.92
C GLU A 186 23.36 1.78 -12.87
N SER A 187 22.97 1.59 -11.60
CA SER A 187 23.22 2.57 -10.53
C SER A 187 23.21 1.92 -9.15
N ILE A 188 24.25 2.12 -8.36
CA ILE A 188 24.29 1.66 -6.98
C ILE A 188 23.83 2.81 -6.10
N ASN A 189 22.59 2.74 -5.59
CA ASN A 189 22.15 3.63 -4.52
C ASN A 189 22.54 3.02 -3.18
N GLN A 190 23.11 3.86 -2.31
CA GLN A 190 23.48 3.49 -0.95
C GLN A 190 22.95 4.52 0.02
N TRP A 191 22.51 4.05 1.18
CA TRP A 191 22.09 4.91 2.27
C TRP A 191 22.22 4.16 3.59
N THR A 192 22.05 4.90 4.67
CA THR A 192 22.13 4.38 6.02
C THR A 192 20.80 4.57 6.72
N ASN A 193 20.30 3.51 7.34
CA ASN A 193 19.23 3.60 8.31
C ASN A 193 19.82 3.47 9.72
N THR A 194 19.23 4.12 10.70
CA THR A 194 19.67 4.08 12.09
C THR A 194 18.50 3.79 13.01
N TYR A 195 18.72 2.87 13.96
CA TYR A 195 17.73 2.43 14.93
C TYR A 195 18.32 2.57 16.33
N TRP A 196 17.56 3.14 17.25
CA TRP A 196 17.94 3.24 18.67
C TRP A 196 17.03 2.31 19.46
N LEU A 197 17.61 1.24 20.01
CA LEU A 197 16.91 0.23 20.78
C LEU A 197 17.12 0.51 22.27
N GLU A 198 16.05 0.62 23.05
CA GLU A 198 16.16 0.81 24.50
C GLU A 198 16.78 -0.43 25.16
N VAL A 199 17.75 -0.26 26.05
CA VAL A 199 18.59 -1.37 26.54
C VAL A 199 17.81 -2.37 27.41
N GLY A 200 16.82 -1.93 28.20
CA GLY A 200 16.09 -2.82 29.12
C GLY A 200 15.04 -3.70 28.42
N THR A 201 14.38 -3.16 27.40
CA THR A 201 13.26 -3.79 26.71
C THR A 201 13.65 -4.25 25.31
N HIS A 202 14.66 -3.64 24.67
CA HIS A 202 15.09 -3.87 23.28
C HIS A 202 14.10 -3.40 22.21
N ARG A 203 13.11 -2.58 22.57
CA ARG A 203 12.20 -1.97 21.60
C ARG A 203 12.89 -0.78 20.91
N VAL A 204 12.54 -0.54 19.65
CA VAL A 204 13.01 0.64 18.91
C VAL A 204 12.27 1.88 19.42
N VAL A 205 12.97 2.81 20.06
CA VAL A 205 12.42 4.10 20.57
C VAL A 205 12.49 5.20 19.53
N LYS A 206 13.45 5.10 18.62
CA LYS A 206 13.71 6.07 17.57
C LYS A 206 14.25 5.34 16.35
N SER A 207 13.87 5.80 15.17
CA SER A 207 14.50 5.38 13.92
C SER A 207 14.60 6.54 12.94
N GLU A 208 15.60 6.47 12.08
CA GLU A 208 15.76 7.29 10.89
C GLU A 208 16.03 6.31 9.74
N GLN A 209 15.09 6.19 8.82
CA GLN A 209 15.15 5.12 7.82
C GLN A 209 14.56 5.55 6.49
N MET A 210 15.15 5.08 5.41
CA MET A 210 14.57 5.11 4.08
C MET A 210 14.29 3.65 3.66
N ALA A 211 13.02 3.31 3.47
CA ALA A 211 12.61 1.94 3.17
C ALA A 211 12.91 1.54 1.70
N ALA A 212 12.92 2.51 0.79
CA ALA A 212 13.23 2.33 -0.63
C ALA A 212 13.78 3.63 -1.25
N PRO A 213 14.54 3.58 -2.36
CA PRO A 213 15.12 4.77 -2.99
C PRO A 213 14.13 5.85 -3.43
N ASN A 214 12.90 5.47 -3.80
CA ASN A 214 11.83 6.39 -4.20
C ASN A 214 10.87 6.75 -3.05
N PHE A 215 11.22 6.39 -1.82
CA PHE A 215 10.43 6.70 -0.63
C PHE A 215 11.20 7.73 0.21
N PRO A 216 10.57 8.76 0.77
CA PRO A 216 11.28 9.75 1.57
C PRO A 216 11.88 9.13 2.83
N ASN A 217 12.98 9.69 3.33
CA ASN A 217 13.50 9.33 4.64
C ASN A 217 12.42 9.57 5.71
N ILE A 218 12.14 8.59 6.55
CA ILE A 218 11.14 8.68 7.62
C ILE A 218 11.86 8.62 8.97
N ARG A 219 11.60 9.63 9.79
CA ARG A 219 12.02 9.65 11.19
C ARG A 219 10.83 9.28 12.06
N LEU A 220 11.01 8.28 12.90
CA LEU A 220 10.04 7.87 13.91
C LEU A 220 10.63 8.10 15.30
N VAL A 221 9.85 8.72 16.19
CA VAL A 221 10.20 8.87 17.62
C VAL A 221 9.00 8.41 18.42
N GLU A 222 9.20 7.46 19.34
CA GLU A 222 8.14 7.07 20.26
C GLU A 222 7.70 8.27 21.09
N ALA A 223 6.43 8.66 20.95
CA ALA A 223 5.83 9.74 21.72
C ALA A 223 5.24 9.22 23.03
N LYS A 224 4.57 8.06 22.97
CA LYS A 224 4.06 7.33 24.12
C LYS A 224 4.26 5.83 23.91
N PRO A 225 4.96 5.14 24.82
CA PRO A 225 5.22 3.72 24.67
C PRO A 225 3.95 2.88 24.68
N TYR A 226 3.99 1.79 23.93
CA TYR A 226 2.97 0.77 24.03
C TYR A 226 3.22 -0.09 25.28
N GLN A 227 2.23 -0.17 26.17
CA GLN A 227 2.42 -0.79 27.48
C GLN A 227 2.90 -2.25 27.41
N LYS A 228 2.47 -3.01 26.38
CA LYS A 228 2.93 -4.39 26.17
C LYS A 228 4.43 -4.48 25.91
N ASP A 229 5.02 -3.44 25.31
CA ASP A 229 6.44 -3.42 24.97
C ASP A 229 7.36 -3.02 26.12
N LEU A 230 6.79 -2.50 27.21
CA LEU A 230 7.54 -2.11 28.40
C LEU A 230 7.99 -3.32 29.24
N GLN A 231 7.46 -4.51 28.98
CA GLN A 231 7.93 -5.73 29.61
C GLN A 231 9.15 -6.31 28.86
N PRO A 232 10.13 -6.91 29.57
CA PRO A 232 11.27 -7.56 28.92
C PRO A 232 10.82 -8.67 27.96
N ALA A 233 11.43 -8.75 26.77
CA ALA A 233 11.04 -9.68 25.71
C ALA A 233 10.99 -11.16 26.15
N ALA A 234 11.71 -11.54 27.21
CA ALA A 234 11.73 -12.89 27.78
C ALA A 234 10.39 -13.37 28.38
N THR A 235 9.40 -12.49 28.56
CA THR A 235 8.07 -12.84 29.12
C THR A 235 6.92 -12.76 28.11
N ALA A 236 7.16 -12.26 26.89
CA ALA A 236 6.12 -11.93 25.93
C ALA A 236 5.70 -13.08 24.98
N GLU A 237 6.38 -14.23 25.02
CA GLU A 237 6.14 -15.37 24.11
C GLU A 237 4.86 -16.17 24.47
N GLN A 238 4.04 -15.72 25.43
CA GLN A 238 2.87 -16.46 25.93
C GLN A 238 1.55 -15.67 25.99
N ALA A 239 1.44 -14.51 25.36
CA ALA A 239 0.15 -13.84 25.24
C ALA A 239 -0.67 -14.45 24.09
N GLN A 240 -1.27 -15.62 24.35
CA GLN A 240 -2.32 -16.18 23.49
C GLN A 240 -3.48 -15.18 23.42
N VAL A 241 -3.70 -14.61 22.24
CA VAL A 241 -4.95 -13.90 21.93
C VAL A 241 -6.05 -14.96 21.90
N GLU A 242 -6.99 -14.91 22.84
CA GLU A 242 -8.20 -15.74 22.78
C GLU A 242 -8.87 -15.51 21.42
N PRO A 243 -9.01 -16.54 20.58
CA PRO A 243 -9.68 -16.38 19.31
C PRO A 243 -11.16 -16.15 19.61
N THR A 244 -11.69 -15.01 19.17
CA THR A 244 -13.15 -14.83 19.05
C THR A 244 -13.61 -15.72 17.90
N THR A 245 -13.86 -16.98 18.22
CA THR A 245 -14.25 -17.99 17.24
C THR A 245 -15.73 -17.82 16.90
N ASP A 246 -16.01 -16.97 15.92
CA ASP A 246 -17.23 -17.09 15.08
C ASP A 246 -17.17 -18.33 14.17
N ALA A 247 -16.27 -19.28 14.44
CA ALA A 247 -16.09 -20.51 13.69
C ALA A 247 -17.23 -21.48 14.01
N VAL A 248 -17.87 -21.98 12.95
CA VAL A 248 -19.00 -22.90 13.08
C VAL A 248 -18.74 -24.15 12.23
N ALA A 249 -19.35 -25.27 12.59
CA ALA A 249 -19.29 -26.50 11.81
C ALA A 249 -19.79 -26.26 10.37
N SER A 250 -19.21 -26.99 9.41
CA SER A 250 -19.48 -26.86 7.96
C SER A 250 -20.97 -26.81 7.63
N ASP A 251 -21.76 -27.65 8.29
CA ASP A 251 -23.16 -27.91 7.94
C ASP A 251 -24.12 -26.78 8.37
N SER A 252 -23.59 -25.80 9.10
CA SER A 252 -24.32 -24.65 9.63
C SER A 252 -23.82 -23.32 9.10
N ALA A 253 -22.89 -23.35 8.13
CA ALA A 253 -22.31 -22.16 7.54
C ALA A 253 -23.29 -21.48 6.57
N ALA A 254 -23.61 -20.21 6.83
CA ALA A 254 -24.33 -19.36 5.88
C ALA A 254 -23.41 -18.83 4.78
N ILE A 255 -22.12 -18.69 5.10
CA ILE A 255 -21.05 -18.25 4.19
C ILE A 255 -19.85 -19.17 4.36
N THR A 256 -19.25 -19.52 3.23
CA THR A 256 -17.95 -20.16 3.18
C THR A 256 -16.97 -19.30 2.39
N VAL A 257 -15.72 -19.21 2.85
CA VAL A 257 -14.63 -18.54 2.15
C VAL A 257 -13.52 -19.56 1.93
N GLU A 258 -13.29 -19.94 0.67
CA GLU A 258 -12.12 -20.70 0.26
C GLU A 258 -10.93 -19.75 0.13
N VAL A 259 -9.95 -19.90 1.01
CA VAL A 259 -8.72 -19.12 0.99
C VAL A 259 -7.70 -19.93 0.23
N ARG A 260 -7.34 -19.48 -0.97
CA ARG A 260 -6.30 -20.09 -1.81
C ARG A 260 -4.99 -19.35 -1.62
N TRP A 261 -4.01 -20.01 -1.04
CA TRP A 261 -2.65 -19.50 -0.92
C TRP A 261 -1.90 -19.86 -2.20
N LEU A 262 -1.33 -18.87 -2.88
CA LEU A 262 -0.70 -19.04 -4.18
C LEU A 262 0.78 -18.66 -4.10
N GLY A 263 1.68 -19.44 -4.71
CA GLY A 263 3.12 -19.11 -4.74
C GLY A 263 3.98 -20.17 -4.08
N ASP A 264 4.59 -19.86 -2.93
CA ASP A 264 5.56 -20.73 -2.23
C ASP A 264 5.04 -22.17 -1.99
N SER A 265 3.74 -22.30 -1.70
CA SER A 265 3.03 -23.58 -1.68
C SER A 265 1.56 -23.34 -2.02
N ASP A 266 1.08 -23.96 -3.10
CA ASP A 266 -0.31 -23.87 -3.48
C ASP A 266 -1.16 -24.80 -2.61
N ASP A 267 -2.03 -24.23 -1.79
CA ASP A 267 -3.04 -24.96 -1.04
C ASP A 267 -4.28 -24.10 -0.79
N SER A 268 -5.28 -24.69 -0.15
CA SER A 268 -6.50 -24.00 0.21
C SER A 268 -6.94 -24.31 1.64
N THR A 269 -7.65 -23.36 2.24
CA THR A 269 -8.27 -23.53 3.55
C THR A 269 -9.69 -22.99 3.49
N MET A 270 -10.65 -23.75 4.04
CA MET A 270 -12.04 -23.32 4.14
C MET A 270 -12.31 -22.61 5.47
N LEU A 271 -12.83 -21.39 5.38
CA LEU A 271 -13.37 -20.66 6.53
C LEU A 271 -14.90 -20.68 6.48
N TYR A 272 -15.53 -20.95 7.62
CA TYR A 272 -16.97 -21.09 7.77
C TYR A 272 -17.53 -20.03 8.71
N PHE A 273 -18.64 -19.39 8.30
CA PHE A 273 -19.32 -18.33 9.06
C PHE A 273 -20.84 -18.56 9.07
N ALA A 274 -21.47 -18.51 10.25
CA ALA A 274 -22.93 -18.69 10.39
C ALA A 274 -23.77 -17.48 9.95
N LYS A 275 -23.14 -16.31 9.76
CA LYS A 275 -23.81 -15.04 9.45
C LYS A 275 -23.04 -14.27 8.38
N PRO A 276 -23.66 -13.24 7.74
CA PRO A 276 -22.92 -12.28 6.94
C PRO A 276 -21.67 -11.78 7.67
N VAL A 277 -20.53 -11.80 7.00
CA VAL A 277 -19.22 -11.54 7.61
C VAL A 277 -18.53 -10.36 6.95
N ARG A 278 -17.87 -9.52 7.74
CA ARG A 278 -17.07 -8.42 7.19
C ARG A 278 -15.71 -8.93 6.74
N LEU A 279 -15.18 -8.29 5.71
CA LEU A 279 -13.84 -8.58 5.21
C LEU A 279 -12.76 -8.42 6.30
N SER A 280 -12.92 -7.46 7.21
CA SER A 280 -12.04 -7.32 8.39
C SER A 280 -12.02 -8.55 9.30
N THR A 281 -13.16 -9.23 9.47
CA THR A 281 -13.24 -10.44 10.30
C THR A 281 -12.46 -11.58 9.65
N ILE A 282 -12.49 -11.68 8.32
CA ILE A 282 -11.69 -12.65 7.57
C ILE A 282 -10.20 -12.37 7.77
N TYR A 283 -9.77 -11.10 7.63
CA TYR A 283 -8.36 -10.77 7.87
C TYR A 283 -7.91 -11.10 9.28
N ASN A 284 -8.70 -10.75 10.29
CA ASN A 284 -8.36 -11.08 11.68
C ASN A 284 -8.17 -12.59 11.85
N ARG A 285 -9.09 -13.40 11.30
CA ARG A 285 -8.99 -14.86 11.37
C ARG A 285 -7.75 -15.39 10.65
N LEU A 286 -7.50 -14.93 9.41
CA LEU A 286 -6.33 -15.33 8.63
C LEU A 286 -5.02 -14.99 9.34
N ARG A 287 -4.99 -13.85 10.00
CA ARG A 287 -3.83 -13.36 10.71
C ARG A 287 -3.55 -14.13 11.99
N THR A 288 -4.60 -14.50 12.72
CA THR A 288 -4.50 -15.34 13.92
C THR A 288 -4.16 -16.80 13.59
N GLU A 289 -4.81 -17.39 12.58
CA GLU A 289 -4.64 -18.81 12.24
C GLU A 289 -3.41 -19.06 11.34
N PHE A 290 -3.01 -18.08 10.50
CA PHE A 290 -1.93 -18.22 9.51
C PHE A 290 -0.94 -17.03 9.50
N PRO A 291 -0.38 -16.62 10.64
CA PRO A 291 0.39 -15.37 10.76
C PRO A 291 1.59 -15.30 9.80
N GLN A 292 2.33 -16.40 9.62
CA GLN A 292 3.50 -16.44 8.73
C GLN A 292 3.12 -16.23 7.27
N ARG A 293 2.02 -16.84 6.81
CA ARG A 293 1.55 -16.67 5.43
C ARG A 293 0.95 -15.29 5.23
N TYR A 294 0.08 -14.86 6.13
CA TYR A 294 -0.56 -13.54 6.10
C TYR A 294 0.45 -12.41 5.94
N ASN A 295 1.56 -12.48 6.68
CA ASN A 295 2.63 -11.47 6.66
C ASN A 295 3.43 -11.42 5.34
N ASN A 296 3.35 -12.46 4.52
CA ASN A 296 4.05 -12.58 3.24
C ASN A 296 3.09 -12.43 2.04
N VAL A 297 1.83 -12.04 2.27
CA VAL A 297 0.86 -11.81 1.18
C VAL A 297 1.20 -10.52 0.43
N TYR A 298 1.29 -10.62 -0.90
CA TYR A 298 1.32 -9.46 -1.79
C TYR A 298 -0.10 -8.99 -2.11
N TRP A 299 -0.66 -8.19 -1.18
CA TRP A 299 -2.05 -7.74 -1.21
C TRP A 299 -2.53 -7.00 -2.46
N PRO A 300 -1.70 -6.22 -3.21
CA PRO A 300 -2.13 -5.64 -4.47
C PRO A 300 -2.63 -6.68 -5.49
N LEU A 301 -2.06 -7.90 -5.49
CA LEU A 301 -2.53 -8.99 -6.34
C LEU A 301 -3.64 -9.84 -5.71
N ALA A 302 -4.02 -9.62 -4.46
CA ALA A 302 -5.10 -10.40 -3.85
C ALA A 302 -6.43 -10.16 -4.57
N ARG A 303 -7.27 -11.20 -4.66
CA ARG A 303 -8.59 -11.15 -5.30
C ARG A 303 -9.63 -11.86 -4.45
N LEU A 304 -10.82 -11.27 -4.37
CA LEU A 304 -11.98 -11.82 -3.66
C LEU A 304 -13.10 -11.99 -4.67
N GLY A 305 -13.35 -13.22 -5.08
CA GLY A 305 -14.33 -13.56 -6.09
C GLY A 305 -15.34 -14.58 -5.60
N GLY A 306 -16.01 -15.18 -6.58
CA GLY A 306 -16.98 -16.25 -6.41
C GLY A 306 -17.74 -16.48 -7.73
N GLU A 307 -18.68 -17.41 -7.74
CA GLU A 307 -19.37 -17.84 -8.95
C GLU A 307 -20.19 -16.71 -9.58
N ASN A 308 -20.91 -15.93 -8.77
CA ASN A 308 -21.75 -14.84 -9.25
C ASN A 308 -20.92 -13.70 -9.86
N ALA A 309 -19.82 -13.31 -9.23
CA ALA A 309 -18.89 -12.34 -9.81
C ALA A 309 -18.28 -12.88 -11.12
N SER A 310 -17.89 -14.15 -11.14
CA SER A 310 -17.33 -14.81 -12.33
C SER A 310 -18.33 -14.81 -13.48
N ARG A 311 -19.61 -15.12 -13.22
CA ARG A 311 -20.68 -15.07 -14.21
C ARG A 311 -20.85 -13.67 -14.81
N LYS A 312 -20.81 -12.61 -13.99
CA LYS A 312 -20.90 -11.21 -14.46
C LYS A 312 -19.70 -10.82 -15.33
N LEU A 313 -18.49 -11.16 -14.90
CA LEU A 313 -17.28 -10.93 -15.68
C LEU A 313 -17.32 -11.65 -17.02
N GLU A 314 -17.78 -12.91 -17.02
CA GLU A 314 -17.91 -13.73 -18.22
C GLU A 314 -18.97 -13.21 -19.20
N GLN A 315 -20.10 -12.70 -18.70
CA GLN A 315 -21.09 -12.01 -19.54
C GLN A 315 -20.49 -10.77 -20.20
N HIS A 316 -19.71 -9.97 -19.45
CA HIS A 316 -19.04 -8.80 -19.99
C HIS A 316 -17.97 -9.20 -21.04
N ARG A 317 -17.14 -10.20 -20.74
CA ARG A 317 -16.16 -10.78 -21.67
C ARG A 317 -16.82 -11.24 -22.97
N ALA A 318 -17.92 -11.97 -22.88
CA ALA A 318 -18.67 -12.44 -24.05
C ALA A 318 -19.24 -11.28 -24.88
N ALA A 319 -19.71 -10.21 -24.24
CA ALA A 319 -20.18 -9.01 -24.94
C ALA A 319 -19.05 -8.33 -25.73
N VAL A 320 -17.87 -8.14 -25.12
CA VAL A 320 -16.68 -7.58 -25.79
C VAL A 320 -16.23 -8.45 -26.96
N VAL A 321 -16.17 -9.78 -26.77
CA VAL A 321 -15.81 -10.73 -27.84
C VAL A 321 -16.78 -10.62 -29.03
N ARG A 322 -18.10 -10.57 -28.78
CA ARG A 322 -19.09 -10.40 -29.85
C ARG A 322 -18.92 -9.08 -30.59
N ALA A 323 -18.72 -7.98 -29.87
CA ALA A 323 -18.53 -6.65 -30.47
C ALA A 323 -17.27 -6.59 -31.35
N LEU A 324 -16.20 -7.27 -30.94
CA LEU A 324 -14.98 -7.42 -31.74
C LEU A 324 -15.18 -8.29 -32.98
N GLN A 325 -15.96 -9.37 -32.89
CA GLN A 325 -16.27 -10.26 -34.02
C GLN A 325 -17.15 -9.60 -35.09
N GLN A 326 -17.90 -8.55 -34.72
CA GLN A 326 -18.67 -7.75 -35.67
C GLN A 326 -17.80 -6.77 -36.48
N GLN A 327 -16.55 -6.57 -36.09
CA GLN A 327 -15.62 -5.73 -36.85
C GLN A 327 -15.05 -6.53 -38.03
N ASP A 328 -15.09 -5.95 -39.22
CA ASP A 328 -14.58 -6.57 -40.45
C ASP A 328 -13.05 -6.42 -40.59
N THR A 329 -12.31 -6.81 -39.53
CA THR A 329 -10.83 -6.78 -39.56
C THR A 329 -10.22 -8.04 -38.93
N SER A 330 -9.13 -8.51 -39.54
CA SER A 330 -8.36 -9.66 -39.02
C SER A 330 -7.74 -9.38 -37.64
N GLN A 331 -7.42 -8.11 -37.36
CA GLN A 331 -6.90 -7.66 -36.07
C GLN A 331 -7.98 -7.75 -34.97
N ALA A 332 -9.21 -7.31 -35.25
CA ALA A 332 -10.31 -7.46 -34.30
C ALA A 332 -10.66 -8.93 -34.04
N THR A 333 -10.66 -9.77 -35.08
CA THR A 333 -10.82 -11.22 -34.93
C THR A 333 -9.73 -11.84 -34.06
N THR A 334 -8.48 -11.38 -34.22
CA THR A 334 -7.34 -11.82 -33.40
C THR A 334 -7.50 -11.38 -31.95
N LEU A 335 -7.84 -10.12 -31.70
CA LEU A 335 -8.10 -9.62 -30.36
C LEU A 335 -9.26 -10.35 -29.70
N ALA A 336 -10.35 -10.64 -30.42
CA ALA A 336 -11.47 -11.43 -29.90
C ALA A 336 -11.03 -12.81 -29.41
N ARG A 337 -10.13 -13.48 -30.14
CA ARG A 337 -9.55 -14.76 -29.71
C ARG A 337 -8.69 -14.61 -28.46
N HIS A 338 -7.91 -13.55 -28.35
CA HIS A 338 -7.09 -13.28 -27.16
C HIS A 338 -7.98 -13.03 -25.94
N VAL A 339 -8.95 -12.11 -26.04
CA VAL A 339 -9.90 -11.75 -24.97
C VAL A 339 -10.65 -12.98 -24.47
N LYS A 340 -11.08 -13.87 -25.38
CA LYS A 340 -11.76 -15.14 -25.04
C LYS A 340 -10.89 -16.09 -24.21
N ASN A 341 -9.58 -15.96 -24.24
CA ASN A 341 -8.65 -16.90 -23.61
C ASN A 341 -7.83 -16.28 -22.47
N TRP A 342 -8.05 -15.01 -22.13
CA TRP A 342 -7.35 -14.40 -21.00
C TRP A 342 -7.71 -15.11 -19.69
N PRO A 343 -6.71 -15.41 -18.83
CA PRO A 343 -6.93 -16.06 -17.55
C PRO A 343 -7.43 -15.03 -16.54
N LEU A 344 -8.74 -14.80 -16.54
CA LEU A 344 -9.35 -13.81 -15.67
C LEU A 344 -9.96 -14.46 -14.42
N PHE A 345 -9.89 -13.75 -13.30
CA PHE A 345 -10.57 -14.08 -12.05
C PHE A 345 -11.36 -12.86 -11.59
N ALA A 346 -12.68 -13.02 -11.46
CA ALA A 346 -13.55 -11.92 -11.06
C ALA A 346 -13.27 -11.51 -9.61
N SER A 347 -13.26 -10.21 -9.37
CA SER A 347 -13.04 -9.67 -8.03
C SER A 347 -14.14 -8.69 -7.66
N TYR A 348 -14.76 -8.91 -6.51
CA TYR A 348 -15.70 -8.01 -5.88
C TYR A 348 -15.05 -6.71 -5.43
N ARG A 349 -13.73 -6.66 -5.27
CA ARG A 349 -12.93 -5.42 -5.10
C ARG A 349 -11.53 -5.61 -5.65
N LEU A 350 -10.99 -4.54 -6.21
CA LEU A 350 -9.57 -4.45 -6.52
C LEU A 350 -8.87 -3.81 -5.31
N ASN A 351 -7.58 -4.09 -5.13
CA ASN A 351 -6.79 -3.67 -3.97
C ASN A 351 -7.40 -4.06 -2.60
N LEU A 352 -7.13 -5.30 -2.17
CA LEU A 352 -7.62 -5.87 -0.90
C LEU A 352 -6.66 -5.63 0.28
N SER A 353 -5.82 -4.60 0.22
CA SER A 353 -4.84 -4.34 1.28
C SER A 353 -5.52 -4.16 2.64
N PRO A 354 -5.21 -4.98 3.66
CA PRO A 354 -5.76 -4.84 5.01
C PRO A 354 -5.20 -3.61 5.74
N TYR A 355 -4.14 -3.01 5.21
CA TYR A 355 -3.39 -1.92 5.85
C TYR A 355 -3.87 -0.53 5.45
N ALA A 356 -4.73 -0.44 4.43
CA ALA A 356 -5.46 0.80 4.14
C ALA A 356 -6.43 1.11 5.29
N ALA A 357 -6.42 2.36 5.78
CA ALA A 357 -7.35 2.78 6.81
C ALA A 357 -8.80 2.71 6.31
N ARG A 358 -9.60 1.82 6.91
CA ARG A 358 -11.02 1.61 6.56
C ARG A 358 -11.91 2.41 7.48
N LEU A 359 -12.09 3.70 7.18
CA LEU A 359 -12.85 4.61 8.05
C LEU A 359 -14.34 4.72 7.67
N THR A 360 -14.77 4.17 6.53
CA THR A 360 -16.18 4.10 6.12
C THR A 360 -16.68 2.65 6.11
N LEU A 361 -17.98 2.45 6.36
CA LEU A 361 -18.60 1.11 6.26
C LEU A 361 -18.42 0.51 4.86
N ASP A 362 -18.46 1.34 3.82
CA ASP A 362 -18.25 0.92 2.44
C ASP A 362 -16.83 0.45 2.17
N SER A 363 -15.83 0.91 2.91
CA SER A 363 -14.44 0.42 2.78
C SER A 363 -14.22 -0.96 3.42
N ASN A 364 -15.18 -1.44 4.21
CA ASN A 364 -15.18 -2.76 4.85
C ASN A 364 -16.41 -3.58 4.43
N PRO A 365 -16.42 -4.13 3.20
CA PRO A 365 -17.58 -4.81 2.65
C PRO A 365 -18.04 -5.97 3.52
N VAL A 366 -19.36 -6.15 3.57
CA VAL A 366 -19.99 -7.34 4.15
C VAL A 366 -20.15 -8.36 3.03
N LEU A 367 -19.59 -9.55 3.22
CA LEU A 367 -19.90 -10.72 2.42
C LEU A 367 -21.28 -11.20 2.86
N ASN A 368 -22.22 -11.25 1.94
CA ASN A 368 -23.63 -11.53 2.22
C ASN A 368 -24.10 -12.77 1.42
N PRO A 369 -24.83 -13.72 2.03
CA PRO A 369 -25.37 -14.88 1.32
C PRO A 369 -26.31 -14.53 0.16
N ARG A 370 -26.87 -13.32 0.14
CA ARG A 370 -27.67 -12.79 -0.97
C ARG A 370 -26.82 -12.53 -2.22
N ASP A 371 -25.57 -12.14 -2.04
CA ASP A 371 -24.63 -11.87 -3.13
C ASP A 371 -23.95 -13.17 -3.57
N GLU A 372 -23.50 -13.98 -2.62
CA GLU A 372 -22.81 -15.24 -2.86
C GLU A 372 -22.77 -16.05 -1.55
N LYS A 373 -22.91 -17.37 -1.61
CA LYS A 373 -22.71 -18.24 -0.42
C LYS A 373 -21.27 -18.73 -0.29
N HIS A 374 -20.59 -18.91 -1.41
CA HIS A 374 -19.23 -19.43 -1.50
C HIS A 374 -18.31 -18.41 -2.18
N PHE A 375 -17.45 -17.80 -1.38
CA PHE A 375 -16.46 -16.85 -1.86
C PHE A 375 -15.10 -17.53 -1.99
N VAL A 376 -14.29 -17.05 -2.94
CA VAL A 376 -12.91 -17.50 -3.13
C VAL A 376 -11.98 -16.31 -2.95
N LEU A 377 -11.07 -16.40 -1.99
CA LEU A 377 -10.05 -15.40 -1.70
C LEU A 377 -8.69 -15.94 -2.16
N GLN A 378 -8.15 -15.40 -3.25
CA GLN A 378 -6.82 -15.75 -3.76
C GLN A 378 -5.78 -14.81 -3.17
N LEU A 379 -4.78 -15.37 -2.47
CA LEU A 379 -3.73 -14.66 -1.76
C LEU A 379 -2.35 -15.11 -2.26
N PRO A 380 -1.67 -14.30 -3.09
CA PRO A 380 -0.28 -14.56 -3.48
C PRO A 380 0.67 -14.34 -2.32
N VAL A 381 1.48 -15.35 -2.01
CA VAL A 381 2.44 -15.38 -0.90
C VAL A 381 3.86 -15.48 -1.46
N PHE A 382 4.72 -14.55 -1.03
CA PHE A 382 6.14 -14.54 -1.41
C PHE A 382 7.03 -14.35 -0.17
N SER A 383 7.62 -15.44 0.33
CA SER A 383 8.48 -15.37 1.54
C SER A 383 9.86 -14.74 1.27
N THR A 384 10.44 -14.99 0.10
CA THR A 384 11.84 -14.64 -0.20
C THR A 384 11.97 -13.71 -1.40
N VAL A 385 11.50 -14.15 -2.55
CA VAL A 385 11.63 -13.45 -3.84
C VAL A 385 10.27 -13.33 -4.50
N VAL A 386 9.88 -12.09 -4.80
CA VAL A 386 8.79 -11.76 -5.70
C VAL A 386 9.30 -11.88 -7.15
N PRO A 387 8.76 -12.79 -7.97
CA PRO A 387 9.23 -13.01 -9.33
C PRO A 387 8.81 -11.84 -10.24
N GLN A 388 9.74 -11.20 -10.96
CA GLN A 388 9.41 -10.14 -11.91
C GLN A 388 8.69 -10.69 -13.15
N ARG A 389 7.35 -10.78 -13.07
CA ARG A 389 6.50 -11.35 -14.11
C ARG A 389 5.41 -10.38 -14.52
N ALA A 390 5.18 -10.27 -15.83
CA ALA A 390 4.08 -9.50 -16.38
C ALA A 390 3.34 -10.31 -17.45
N TYR A 391 2.07 -9.99 -17.64
CA TYR A 391 1.23 -10.58 -18.67
C TYR A 391 1.25 -9.71 -19.91
N LEU A 392 1.67 -10.25 -21.05
CA LEU A 392 1.68 -9.54 -22.32
C LEU A 392 0.40 -9.82 -23.10
N ALA A 393 -0.25 -8.75 -23.55
CA ALA A 393 -1.52 -8.81 -24.26
C ALA A 393 -1.55 -7.85 -25.47
N GLY A 394 -2.52 -8.07 -26.36
CA GLY A 394 -2.73 -7.22 -27.53
C GLY A 394 -1.91 -7.64 -28.75
N ALA A 395 -1.33 -6.67 -29.45
CA ALA A 395 -0.64 -6.83 -30.74
C ALA A 395 0.86 -7.23 -30.64
N GLY A 396 1.26 -7.88 -29.54
CA GLY A 396 2.65 -8.29 -29.27
C GLY A 396 3.11 -9.57 -30.00
N GLN A 397 4.42 -9.80 -30.05
CA GLN A 397 5.01 -11.05 -30.57
C GLN A 397 4.93 -12.20 -29.56
N GLN A 398 5.22 -11.89 -28.30
CA GLN A 398 5.09 -12.80 -27.17
C GLN A 398 3.86 -12.39 -26.36
N LEU A 399 2.97 -13.35 -26.11
CA LEU A 399 1.71 -13.15 -25.39
C LEU A 399 1.65 -14.09 -24.19
N GLY A 400 0.83 -13.73 -23.21
CA GLY A 400 0.73 -14.46 -21.97
C GLY A 400 1.81 -14.05 -20.97
N MET A 401 2.07 -14.94 -20.02
CA MET A 401 2.98 -14.65 -18.91
C MET A 401 4.42 -14.74 -19.34
N VAL A 402 5.19 -13.71 -19.01
CA VAL A 402 6.62 -13.68 -19.31
C VAL A 402 7.42 -13.25 -18.09
N GLN A 403 8.60 -13.82 -17.97
CA GLN A 403 9.59 -13.49 -16.96
C GLN A 403 10.91 -13.16 -17.68
N PRO A 404 11.17 -11.88 -17.96
CA PRO A 404 12.39 -11.51 -18.65
C PRO A 404 13.59 -11.69 -17.72
N THR A 405 14.69 -12.19 -18.27
CA THR A 405 15.96 -12.38 -17.54
C THR A 405 16.63 -11.06 -17.17
N LEU A 406 16.35 -9.97 -17.91
CA LEU A 406 17.01 -8.67 -17.75
C LEU A 406 16.06 -7.46 -17.75
N ALA A 407 14.80 -7.58 -18.18
CA ALA A 407 13.93 -6.42 -18.32
C ALA A 407 13.41 -5.93 -16.95
N LYS A 408 14.01 -4.85 -16.47
CA LYS A 408 13.68 -4.18 -15.21
C LYS A 408 13.00 -2.84 -15.45
N THR A 409 13.17 -2.28 -16.64
CA THR A 409 12.59 -1.00 -17.06
C THR A 409 11.52 -1.21 -18.10
N TYR A 410 10.60 -0.26 -18.17
CA TYR A 410 9.54 -0.28 -19.16
C TYR A 410 10.04 -0.33 -20.61
N ASN A 411 11.14 0.36 -20.93
CA ASN A 411 11.70 0.36 -22.29
C ASN A 411 12.22 -1.02 -22.69
N GLU A 412 12.81 -1.76 -21.76
CA GLU A 412 13.22 -3.15 -21.99
C GLU A 412 11.98 -4.05 -22.17
N TRP A 413 10.94 -3.82 -21.36
CA TRP A 413 9.66 -4.52 -21.53
C TRP A 413 8.99 -4.24 -22.89
N GLN A 414 9.11 -3.02 -23.42
CA GLN A 414 8.66 -2.69 -24.78
C GLN A 414 9.40 -3.50 -25.85
N GLN A 415 10.69 -3.78 -25.65
CA GLN A 415 11.46 -4.64 -26.55
C GLN A 415 10.99 -6.10 -26.46
N VAL A 416 10.70 -6.61 -25.26
CA VAL A 416 10.17 -7.97 -25.03
C VAL A 416 8.79 -8.16 -25.68
N VAL A 417 7.90 -7.17 -25.56
CA VAL A 417 6.58 -7.20 -26.23
C VAL A 417 6.72 -7.27 -27.76
N GLY A 418 7.82 -6.74 -28.29
CA GLY A 418 8.18 -6.77 -29.70
C GLY A 418 7.33 -5.83 -30.56
N THR A 419 7.86 -5.41 -31.70
CA THR A 419 7.13 -4.67 -32.75
C THR A 419 6.67 -5.65 -33.84
N LYS A 420 5.36 -5.82 -34.03
CA LYS A 420 4.80 -6.33 -35.30
C LYS A 420 4.24 -5.17 -36.13
N ARG A 421 4.04 -5.44 -37.43
CA ARG A 421 3.55 -4.53 -38.49
C ARG A 421 2.13 -3.93 -38.28
N TYR A 422 1.44 -4.25 -37.18
CA TYR A 422 -0.02 -4.08 -37.02
C TYR A 422 -0.46 -3.50 -35.65
N GLY A 423 0.48 -2.96 -34.86
CA GLY A 423 0.17 -2.37 -33.57
C GLY A 423 0.93 -1.08 -33.32
N THR A 424 0.23 -0.06 -32.83
CA THR A 424 0.74 1.30 -32.68
C THR A 424 2.06 1.27 -31.90
N SER A 425 3.08 1.94 -32.41
CA SER A 425 4.36 2.13 -31.70
C SER A 425 4.32 3.24 -30.65
N ASP A 426 3.20 3.94 -30.56
CA ASP A 426 3.14 5.24 -29.90
C ASP A 426 2.77 5.13 -28.43
N TYR A 427 1.97 4.13 -28.08
CA TYR A 427 1.52 3.90 -26.72
C TYR A 427 1.54 2.42 -26.34
N LEU A 428 1.85 2.15 -25.07
CA LEU A 428 1.63 0.85 -24.46
C LEU A 428 0.87 1.05 -23.14
N TRP A 429 -0.12 0.19 -22.92
CA TRP A 429 -0.98 0.26 -21.75
C TRP A 429 -0.42 -0.62 -20.65
N GLN A 430 -0.36 -0.11 -19.42
CA GLN A 430 -0.03 -0.87 -18.21
C GLN A 430 -1.28 -1.00 -17.36
N ILE A 431 -1.52 -2.19 -16.85
CA ILE A 431 -2.59 -2.49 -15.90
C ILE A 431 -1.93 -3.04 -14.65
N SER A 432 -1.98 -2.27 -13.57
CA SER A 432 -1.37 -2.61 -12.29
C SER A 432 -2.24 -3.60 -11.51
N PRO A 433 -1.65 -4.45 -10.64
CA PRO A 433 -2.38 -5.37 -9.76
C PRO A 433 -3.52 -4.76 -8.94
N ASP A 434 -3.40 -3.50 -8.53
CA ASP A 434 -4.41 -2.78 -7.75
C ASP A 434 -5.61 -2.31 -8.60
N GLY A 435 -5.57 -2.51 -9.92
CA GLY A 435 -6.62 -2.11 -10.86
C GLY A 435 -6.34 -0.81 -11.62
N THR A 436 -5.27 -0.09 -11.27
CA THR A 436 -4.88 1.14 -11.95
C THR A 436 -4.52 0.85 -13.41
N VAL A 437 -5.02 1.68 -14.33
CA VAL A 437 -4.70 1.57 -15.75
C VAL A 437 -3.95 2.82 -16.19
N MET A 438 -2.89 2.63 -16.97
CA MET A 438 -2.06 3.71 -17.50
C MET A 438 -1.87 3.52 -19.00
N LYS A 439 -2.10 4.55 -19.79
CA LYS A 439 -1.73 4.65 -21.20
C LYS A 439 -0.47 5.50 -21.30
N ARG A 440 0.65 4.85 -21.60
CA ARG A 440 1.95 5.50 -21.60
C ARG A 440 2.44 5.81 -23.02
N PRO A 441 3.05 6.99 -23.25
CA PRO A 441 3.80 7.31 -24.47
C PRO A 441 5.13 6.54 -24.53
N VAL A 442 5.43 5.89 -25.66
CA VAL A 442 6.58 4.97 -25.78
C VAL A 442 7.37 5.11 -27.08
N ALA A 443 6.91 5.95 -28.00
CA ALA A 443 7.67 6.30 -29.19
C ALA A 443 8.70 7.38 -28.89
N LEU A 444 9.78 7.41 -29.67
CA LEU A 444 10.90 8.35 -29.49
C LEU A 444 10.43 9.81 -29.40
N TYR A 445 9.41 10.17 -30.19
CA TYR A 445 8.91 11.54 -30.31
C TYR A 445 7.88 11.92 -29.23
N ASN A 446 7.29 10.95 -28.52
CA ASN A 446 6.29 11.22 -27.48
C ASN A 446 6.70 10.74 -26.07
N ARG A 447 7.83 10.05 -25.91
CA ARG A 447 8.31 9.48 -24.63
C ARG A 447 8.45 10.45 -23.45
N ASN A 448 8.48 11.76 -23.71
CA ASN A 448 8.58 12.81 -22.70
C ASN A 448 7.20 13.39 -22.30
N GLN A 449 6.12 12.96 -22.95
CA GLN A 449 4.76 13.38 -22.60
C GLN A 449 4.29 12.65 -21.34
N GLU A 450 3.37 13.29 -20.62
CA GLU A 450 2.70 12.65 -19.49
C GLU A 450 1.84 11.48 -19.96
N ALA A 451 1.69 10.48 -19.09
CA ALA A 451 0.79 9.37 -19.34
C ALA A 451 -0.65 9.76 -18.96
N LEU A 452 -1.62 8.99 -19.47
CA LEU A 452 -3.01 9.09 -19.02
C LEU A 452 -3.32 7.92 -18.10
N CYS A 453 -3.84 8.20 -16.91
CA CYS A 453 -4.13 7.21 -15.88
C CYS A 453 -5.61 7.21 -15.50
N TRP A 454 -6.10 6.01 -15.18
CA TRP A 454 -7.44 5.75 -14.69
C TRP A 454 -7.34 5.04 -13.35
N ASN A 455 -7.80 5.72 -12.30
CA ASN A 455 -8.04 5.10 -11.00
C ASN A 455 -9.47 4.59 -11.02
N THR A 456 -9.68 3.29 -10.81
CA THR A 456 -11.02 2.72 -10.77
C THR A 456 -11.21 1.93 -9.49
N ASP A 457 -11.79 2.58 -8.48
CA ASP A 457 -12.29 1.93 -7.26
C ASP A 457 -13.58 1.14 -7.51
N THR A 458 -14.14 1.22 -8.73
CA THR A 458 -15.41 0.60 -9.11
C THR A 458 -15.25 -0.85 -9.57
N VAL A 459 -15.94 -1.72 -8.81
CA VAL A 459 -16.07 -3.16 -9.01
C VAL A 459 -16.75 -3.46 -10.34
N LEU A 460 -16.14 -4.31 -11.17
CA LEU A 460 -16.67 -4.78 -12.46
C LEU A 460 -17.10 -3.65 -13.41
N ALA A 461 -16.41 -2.50 -13.37
CA ALA A 461 -16.65 -1.42 -14.32
C ALA A 461 -16.44 -1.92 -15.76
N SER A 462 -17.48 -1.83 -16.59
CA SER A 462 -17.45 -2.28 -18.00
C SER A 462 -16.62 -1.38 -18.91
N HIS A 463 -16.18 -0.22 -18.40
CA HIS A 463 -15.41 0.79 -19.11
C HIS A 463 -14.42 1.46 -18.15
N LEU A 464 -13.42 2.12 -18.73
CA LEU A 464 -12.55 3.05 -18.02
C LEU A 464 -13.27 4.40 -17.92
N GLY A 465 -13.18 5.06 -16.76
CA GLY A 465 -13.76 6.40 -16.55
C GLY A 465 -12.98 7.50 -17.30
N GLU A 466 -13.07 8.73 -16.80
CA GLU A 466 -12.25 9.82 -17.33
C GLU A 466 -10.78 9.68 -16.88
N PRO A 467 -9.81 9.88 -17.79
CA PRO A 467 -8.40 9.87 -17.43
C PRO A 467 -7.99 11.14 -16.69
N ARG A 468 -6.89 11.04 -15.95
CA ARG A 468 -6.06 12.18 -15.53
C ARG A 468 -4.64 12.02 -16.05
N GLU A 469 -3.91 13.13 -16.16
CA GLU A 469 -2.48 13.07 -16.44
C GLU A 469 -1.70 12.50 -15.25
N CYS A 470 -0.62 11.78 -15.55
CA CYS A 470 0.20 11.09 -14.58
C CYS A 470 1.66 10.90 -15.04
N LYS A 471 2.55 10.73 -14.06
CA LYS A 471 3.94 10.38 -14.35
C LYS A 471 4.05 8.87 -14.67
N PRO A 472 4.78 8.48 -15.72
CA PRO A 472 4.94 7.08 -16.09
C PRO A 472 5.91 6.33 -15.16
N THR A 473 5.56 5.09 -14.80
CA THR A 473 6.39 4.17 -13.99
C THR A 473 7.79 3.96 -14.58
N ALA A 474 8.85 3.85 -13.78
CA ALA A 474 10.15 3.46 -14.33
C ALA A 474 10.25 1.95 -14.62
N SER A 475 9.52 1.12 -13.86
CA SER A 475 9.61 -0.34 -13.91
C SER A 475 8.24 -1.03 -13.98
N VAL A 476 8.24 -2.28 -14.43
CA VAL A 476 7.06 -3.16 -14.43
C VAL A 476 7.21 -4.14 -13.27
N THR A 477 6.26 -4.11 -12.33
CA THR A 477 6.27 -5.01 -11.15
C THR A 477 5.48 -6.29 -11.41
N THR A 478 5.63 -7.26 -10.51
CA THR A 478 4.93 -8.54 -10.59
C THR A 478 3.42 -8.36 -10.66
N GLY A 479 2.81 -9.02 -11.65
CA GLY A 479 1.36 -9.02 -11.83
C GLY A 479 0.81 -7.90 -12.70
N ASN A 480 1.67 -7.02 -13.23
CA ASN A 480 1.23 -6.08 -14.26
C ASN A 480 0.80 -6.82 -15.53
N ALA A 481 -0.21 -6.29 -16.21
CA ALA A 481 -0.45 -6.62 -17.62
C ALA A 481 0.02 -5.46 -18.50
N LEU A 482 0.72 -5.78 -19.59
CA LEU A 482 1.13 -4.83 -20.61
C LEU A 482 0.33 -5.12 -21.88
N TYR A 483 -0.46 -4.15 -22.34
CA TYR A 483 -1.33 -4.28 -23.49
C TYR A 483 -0.90 -3.35 -24.63
N ARG A 484 -0.55 -3.95 -25.77
CA ARG A 484 -0.24 -3.19 -26.99
C ARG A 484 -1.47 -3.07 -27.90
N PRO A 485 -1.90 -1.84 -28.25
CA PRO A 485 -3.03 -1.65 -29.15
C PRO A 485 -2.83 -2.23 -30.54
N PHE A 486 -3.93 -2.64 -31.16
CA PHE A 486 -4.04 -2.93 -32.59
C PHE A 486 -4.38 -1.64 -33.37
N ASP A 487 -3.82 -1.49 -34.57
CA ASP A 487 -4.04 -0.30 -35.40
C ASP A 487 -5.48 -0.20 -35.93
N ASN A 488 -6.05 -1.34 -36.36
CA ASN A 488 -7.34 -1.42 -37.04
C ASN A 488 -8.44 -1.99 -36.14
N VAL A 489 -8.45 -1.56 -34.87
CA VAL A 489 -9.51 -1.89 -33.90
C VAL A 489 -10.00 -0.59 -33.26
N PRO A 490 -11.33 -0.34 -33.23
CA PRO A 490 -11.89 0.86 -32.61
C PRO A 490 -11.38 1.07 -31.18
N ALA A 491 -10.97 2.31 -30.86
CA ALA A 491 -10.36 2.64 -29.57
C ALA A 491 -11.25 2.25 -28.37
N GLU A 492 -12.58 2.35 -28.52
CA GLU A 492 -13.53 1.97 -27.48
C GLU A 492 -13.50 0.46 -27.20
N LEU A 493 -13.46 -0.39 -28.23
CA LEU A 493 -13.36 -1.84 -28.05
C LEU A 493 -12.01 -2.25 -27.45
N GLN A 494 -10.94 -1.51 -27.77
CA GLN A 494 -9.65 -1.72 -27.12
C GLN A 494 -9.72 -1.34 -25.63
N ARG A 495 -10.34 -0.22 -25.26
CA ARG A 495 -10.55 0.17 -23.85
C ARG A 495 -11.40 -0.84 -23.07
N GLN A 496 -12.47 -1.35 -23.66
CA GLN A 496 -13.28 -2.41 -23.04
C GLN A 496 -12.49 -3.71 -22.86
N SER A 497 -11.61 -4.03 -23.81
CA SER A 497 -10.67 -5.16 -23.66
C SER A 497 -9.66 -4.90 -22.53
N ILE A 498 -9.05 -3.72 -22.45
CA ILE A 498 -8.14 -3.33 -21.37
C ILE A 498 -8.84 -3.38 -19.99
N ALA A 499 -10.11 -2.97 -19.92
CA ALA A 499 -10.90 -3.01 -18.70
C ALA A 499 -11.03 -4.44 -18.11
N LEU A 500 -11.04 -5.48 -18.96
CA LEU A 500 -11.06 -6.89 -18.54
C LEU A 500 -9.72 -7.34 -17.93
N LEU A 501 -8.59 -6.81 -18.40
CA LEU A 501 -7.25 -7.19 -17.91
C LEU A 501 -6.99 -6.80 -16.45
N ARG A 502 -7.78 -5.88 -15.87
CA ARG A 502 -7.75 -5.60 -14.41
C ARG A 502 -8.10 -6.84 -13.57
N TYR A 503 -8.84 -7.77 -14.15
CA TYR A 503 -9.23 -9.04 -13.55
C TYR A 503 -8.29 -10.18 -13.90
N LEU A 504 -7.05 -9.89 -14.34
CA LEU A 504 -6.07 -10.95 -14.55
C LEU A 504 -5.92 -11.78 -13.25
N SER A 505 -5.98 -13.11 -13.41
CA SER A 505 -5.89 -14.04 -12.30
C SER A 505 -4.50 -13.97 -11.65
N PRO A 506 -4.40 -13.90 -10.33
CA PRO A 506 -3.12 -14.03 -9.63
C PRO A 506 -2.46 -15.38 -9.92
N GLU A 507 -3.23 -16.44 -10.21
CA GLU A 507 -2.68 -17.74 -10.60
C GLU A 507 -1.92 -17.68 -11.92
N SER A 508 -2.22 -16.74 -12.82
CA SER A 508 -1.41 -16.58 -14.02
C SER A 508 -0.02 -16.04 -13.67
N THR A 509 0.18 -15.41 -12.51
CA THR A 509 1.51 -14.90 -12.13
C THR A 509 2.49 -15.98 -11.64
N LYS A 510 2.06 -17.26 -11.63
CA LYS A 510 2.83 -18.46 -11.29
C LYS A 510 3.89 -18.85 -12.32
#